data_AF-A0A2M9LPZ5-F1
#
_entry.id   AF-A0A2M9LPZ5-F1
#
_cell.length_a   1.000
_cell.length_b   1.000
_cell.length_c   1.000
_cell.angle_alpha   90.00
_cell.angle_beta   90.00
_cell.angle_gamma   90.00
#
_symmetry.space_group_name_H-M   'P 1'
#
loop_
_entity.id
_entity.type
_entity.pdbx_description
1 polymer ?
#
loop_
_entity_poly.entity_id
_entity_poly.type
_entity_poly.pdbx_seq_one_letter_code
_entity_poly.pdbx_strand_id
1 'polypeptide(L)'
;MTGARSPAVVIALLEGFGDLVPLTAGGAAARFSAHGWAPGGKPRNGVETSWDKDGVSAWIQTFDDGTVHVSFAVWIRDVDASGYFDDLDAVYEQGERVLAGFLPEIEGAALAGNLVTAERTAADEDEFIEVAKWTIDGRILTAGVIQQDTDLPVMVVVALEQPGPQP
;
A
#
# COMPACT_ATOMS: atom_id res chain seq x y z
N MET A 1 -3.75 -11.30 16.56
CA MET A 1 -4.86 -10.36 16.39
C MET A 1 -5.13 -10.26 14.89
N THR A 2 -6.22 -10.87 14.42
CA THR A 2 -6.50 -11.12 13.00
C THR A 2 -7.86 -10.50 12.65
N GLY A 3 -7.84 -9.21 12.33
CA GLY A 3 -8.96 -8.49 11.74
C GLY A 3 -8.40 -7.48 10.74
N ALA A 4 -9.05 -7.34 9.59
CA ALA A 4 -8.68 -6.32 8.61
C ALA A 4 -8.63 -4.94 9.30
N ARG A 5 -7.52 -4.22 9.10
CA ARG A 5 -7.23 -2.97 9.80
C ARG A 5 -7.92 -1.80 9.10
N SER A 6 -8.17 -0.72 9.83
CA SER A 6 -9.07 0.39 9.45
C SER A 6 -8.80 0.95 8.03
N PRO A 7 -9.63 0.64 7.01
CA PRO A 7 -9.49 1.18 5.65
C PRO A 7 -9.55 2.71 5.63
N ALA A 8 -10.34 3.28 6.54
CA ALA A 8 -10.53 4.71 6.69
C ALA A 8 -9.21 5.49 6.91
N VAL A 9 -8.22 4.96 7.64
CA VAL A 9 -6.96 5.71 7.87
C VAL A 9 -6.08 5.77 6.63
N VAL A 10 -6.15 4.74 5.78
CA VAL A 10 -5.44 4.69 4.49
C VAL A 10 -6.14 5.59 3.50
N ILE A 11 -7.47 5.48 3.36
CA ILE A 11 -8.27 6.31 2.46
C ILE A 11 -8.09 7.79 2.77
N ALA A 12 -8.19 8.18 4.04
CA ALA A 12 -8.00 9.58 4.45
C ALA A 12 -6.61 10.11 4.05
N LEU A 13 -5.58 9.26 4.05
CA LEU A 13 -4.24 9.68 3.64
C LEU A 13 -4.08 9.71 2.12
N LEU A 14 -4.66 8.75 1.39
CA LEU A 14 -4.71 8.76 -0.08
C LEU A 14 -5.40 10.02 -0.61
N GLU A 15 -6.55 10.38 -0.03
CA GLU A 15 -7.24 11.65 -0.33
C GLU A 15 -6.36 12.85 0.02
N GLY A 16 -5.67 12.79 1.17
CA GLY A 16 -4.72 13.81 1.62
C GLY A 16 -3.48 13.97 0.73
N PHE A 17 -3.20 13.02 -0.17
CA PHE A 17 -2.14 13.14 -1.16
C PHE A 17 -2.60 13.79 -2.47
N GLY A 18 -3.90 13.93 -2.71
CA GLY A 18 -4.44 14.46 -3.96
C GLY A 18 -3.96 15.89 -4.28
N ASP A 19 -3.68 16.70 -3.26
CA ASP A 19 -3.21 18.07 -3.41
C ASP A 19 -1.67 18.21 -3.53
N LEU A 20 -0.93 17.11 -3.43
CA LEU A 20 0.54 17.11 -3.53
C LEU A 20 0.99 16.87 -4.97
N VAL A 21 1.13 17.90 -5.80
CA VAL A 21 1.58 17.75 -7.19
C VAL A 21 2.95 18.44 -7.39
N PRO A 22 4.07 17.69 -7.53
CA PRO A 22 4.18 16.23 -7.47
C PRO A 22 4.14 15.66 -6.05
N LEU A 23 3.84 14.36 -5.92
CA LEU A 23 4.02 13.64 -4.67
C LEU A 23 5.51 13.45 -4.41
N THR A 24 6.01 14.03 -3.31
CA THR A 24 7.40 13.92 -2.88
C THR A 24 7.48 13.16 -1.56
N ALA A 25 8.63 12.54 -1.26
CA ALA A 25 8.83 11.86 0.02
C ALA A 25 8.60 12.78 1.23
N GLY A 26 9.11 14.02 1.16
CA GLY A 26 8.90 15.02 2.21
C GLY A 26 7.44 15.46 2.34
N GLY A 27 6.75 15.65 1.21
CA GLY A 27 5.32 15.96 1.20
C GLY A 27 4.47 14.83 1.78
N ALA A 28 4.77 13.59 1.41
CA ALA A 28 4.10 12.41 1.96
C ALA A 28 4.33 12.28 3.48
N ALA A 29 5.59 12.39 3.94
CA ALA A 29 5.94 12.35 5.35
C ALA A 29 5.21 13.43 6.18
N ALA A 30 5.09 14.64 5.63
CA ALA A 30 4.34 15.72 6.27
C ALA A 30 2.84 15.37 6.41
N ARG A 31 2.23 14.70 5.42
CA ARG A 31 0.84 14.24 5.50
C ARG A 31 0.66 13.11 6.51
N PHE A 32 1.56 12.14 6.56
CA PHE A 32 1.53 11.11 7.62
C PHE A 32 1.50 11.76 9.00
N SER A 33 2.38 12.74 9.24
CA SER A 33 2.44 13.49 10.50
C SER A 33 1.15 14.27 10.78
N ALA A 34 0.63 14.98 9.77
CA ALA A 34 -0.60 15.77 9.89
C ALA A 34 -1.83 14.91 10.18
N HIS A 35 -1.86 13.66 9.69
CA HIS A 35 -2.89 12.68 9.97
C HIS A 35 -2.63 11.86 11.24
N GLY A 36 -1.62 12.23 12.04
CA GLY A 36 -1.34 11.62 13.34
C GLY A 36 -0.79 10.19 13.27
N TRP A 37 -0.09 9.83 12.19
CA TRP A 37 0.66 8.58 12.13
C TRP A 37 1.93 8.68 12.97
N ALA A 38 2.28 7.59 13.66
CA ALA A 38 3.48 7.52 14.46
C ALA A 38 4.70 7.19 13.58
N PRO A 39 5.82 7.91 13.70
CA PRO A 39 7.04 7.59 12.95
C PRO A 39 7.69 6.31 13.49
N GLY A 40 8.20 5.46 12.59
CA GLY A 40 8.95 4.24 12.93
C GLY A 40 10.39 4.49 13.39
N GLY A 41 10.89 5.72 13.22
CA GLY A 41 12.19 6.17 13.73
C GLY A 41 13.37 5.80 12.84
N LYS A 42 13.14 5.59 11.55
CA LYS A 42 14.17 5.22 10.57
C LYS A 42 14.18 6.24 9.41
N PRO A 43 14.62 7.48 9.65
CA PRO A 43 14.68 8.47 8.60
C PRO A 43 15.80 8.17 7.60
N ARG A 44 15.54 8.38 6.32
CA ARG A 44 16.51 8.31 5.22
C ARG A 44 16.61 9.68 4.57
N ASN A 45 17.83 10.19 4.42
CA ASN A 45 18.08 11.54 3.89
C ASN A 45 17.29 12.65 4.63
N GLY A 46 17.07 12.48 5.94
CA GLY A 46 16.32 13.44 6.77
C GLY A 46 14.80 13.34 6.67
N VAL A 47 14.24 12.38 5.92
CA VAL A 47 12.80 12.14 5.79
C VAL A 47 12.45 10.82 6.47
N GLU A 48 11.42 10.82 7.34
CA GLU A 48 10.91 9.60 7.95
C GLU A 48 10.25 8.70 6.88
N THR A 49 10.67 7.44 6.82
CA THR A 49 10.26 6.51 5.75
C THR A 49 9.33 5.41 6.22
N SER A 50 9.07 5.30 7.52
CA SER A 50 8.19 4.27 8.09
C SER A 50 7.20 4.88 9.07
N TRP A 51 5.96 4.42 9.03
CA TRP A 51 4.87 4.99 9.80
C TRP A 51 3.90 3.91 10.26
N ASP A 52 3.29 4.09 11.42
CA ASP A 52 2.28 3.18 11.96
C ASP A 52 1.05 3.94 12.48
N LYS A 53 -0.15 3.40 12.23
CA LYS A 53 -1.40 3.90 12.80
C LYS A 53 -2.48 2.84 12.78
N ASP A 54 -3.16 2.65 13.92
CA ASP A 54 -4.31 1.72 14.04
C ASP A 54 -4.00 0.31 13.52
N GLY A 55 -2.76 -0.12 13.75
CA GLY A 55 -2.20 -1.39 13.30
C GLY A 55 -1.73 -1.39 11.84
N VAL A 56 -2.06 -0.39 11.01
CA VAL A 56 -1.56 -0.29 9.64
C VAL A 56 -0.12 0.21 9.67
N SER A 57 0.77 -0.50 8.98
CA SER A 57 2.15 -0.05 8.76
C SER A 57 2.27 0.53 7.37
N ALA A 58 3.08 1.56 7.20
CA ALA A 58 3.24 2.26 5.94
C ALA A 58 4.68 2.68 5.69
N TRP A 59 5.06 2.77 4.42
CA TRP A 59 6.40 3.11 4.00
C TRP A 59 6.41 4.15 2.88
N ILE A 60 7.48 4.93 2.84
CA ILE A 60 7.81 5.85 1.75
C ILE A 60 9.14 5.40 1.17
N GLN A 61 9.14 5.10 -0.12
CA GLN A 61 10.33 4.76 -0.88
C GLN A 61 10.53 5.77 -2.02
N THR A 62 11.79 6.05 -2.32
CA THR A 62 12.18 6.88 -3.47
C THR A 62 13.22 6.11 -4.25
N PHE A 63 12.99 5.98 -5.54
CA PHE A 63 13.86 5.26 -6.46
C PHE A 63 14.78 6.23 -7.22
N ASP A 64 15.85 5.69 -7.81
CA ASP A 64 16.89 6.48 -8.47
C ASP A 64 16.38 7.20 -9.73
N ASP A 65 15.29 6.74 -10.32
CA ASP A 65 14.58 7.37 -11.44
C ASP A 65 13.67 8.54 -11.00
N GLY A 66 13.61 8.84 -9.71
CA GLY A 66 12.77 9.88 -9.14
C GLY A 66 11.35 9.43 -8.80
N THR A 67 11.01 8.16 -9.01
CA THR A 67 9.72 7.59 -8.61
C THR A 67 9.58 7.61 -7.09
N VAL A 68 8.40 8.03 -6.61
CA VAL A 68 8.05 8.02 -5.18
C VAL A 68 6.90 7.06 -4.97
N HIS A 69 7.12 6.08 -4.10
CA HIS A 69 6.15 5.04 -3.78
C HIS A 69 5.79 5.13 -2.29
N VAL A 70 4.49 5.29 -2.02
CA VAL A 70 3.91 5.23 -0.68
C VAL A 70 3.07 3.97 -0.57
N SER A 71 3.41 3.07 0.35
CA SER A 71 2.72 1.80 0.53
C SER A 71 2.17 1.62 1.94
N PHE A 72 1.10 0.84 2.07
CA PHE A 72 0.39 0.54 3.31
C PHE A 72 0.16 -0.96 3.42
N ALA A 73 0.64 -1.60 4.47
CA ALA A 73 0.27 -2.97 4.82
C ALA A 73 -0.95 -2.97 5.76
N VAL A 74 -2.13 -3.18 5.17
CA VAL A 74 -3.42 -3.17 5.88
C VAL A 74 -3.73 -4.53 6.52
N TRP A 75 -2.99 -5.56 6.14
CA TRP A 75 -3.01 -6.86 6.76
C TRP A 75 -1.67 -7.56 6.53
N ILE A 76 -1.20 -8.29 7.54
CA ILE A 76 0.08 -9.02 7.52
C ILE A 76 -0.15 -10.34 8.26
N ARG A 77 0.29 -11.45 7.67
CA ARG A 77 0.32 -12.76 8.33
C ARG A 77 1.66 -13.43 8.10
N ASP A 78 2.40 -13.63 9.20
CA ASP A 78 3.66 -14.35 9.20
C ASP A 78 3.44 -15.83 8.82
N VAL A 79 4.30 -16.34 7.94
CA VAL A 79 4.24 -17.71 7.44
C VAL A 79 5.07 -18.65 8.34
N ASP A 80 6.25 -18.21 8.79
CA ASP A 80 7.17 -18.99 9.65
C ASP A 80 6.62 -19.26 11.07
N ALA A 81 5.84 -18.33 11.62
CA ALA A 81 5.34 -18.46 13.01
C ALA A 81 4.39 -19.65 13.26
N SER A 82 3.90 -20.30 12.20
CA SER A 82 2.94 -21.40 12.29
C SER A 82 3.56 -22.80 12.31
N GLY A 83 4.83 -22.95 11.93
CA GLY A 83 5.52 -24.25 11.89
C GLY A 83 4.94 -25.28 10.92
N TYR A 84 3.94 -24.90 10.11
CA TYR A 84 3.27 -25.74 9.12
C TYR A 84 3.24 -24.99 7.79
N PHE A 85 4.12 -25.38 6.87
CA PHE A 85 4.11 -24.91 5.48
C PHE A 85 2.87 -25.37 4.70
N ASP A 86 2.03 -26.24 5.29
CA ASP A 86 0.96 -26.98 4.60
C ASP A 86 -0.34 -26.18 4.38
N ASP A 87 -0.43 -24.90 4.77
CA ASP A 87 -1.66 -24.11 4.55
C ASP A 87 -1.41 -22.68 4.03
N LEU A 88 -0.37 -22.52 3.21
CA LEU A 88 -0.07 -21.25 2.54
C LEU A 88 -1.23 -20.81 1.63
N ASP A 89 -1.88 -21.76 0.94
CA ASP A 89 -3.07 -21.50 0.13
C ASP A 89 -4.19 -20.85 0.96
N ALA A 90 -4.48 -21.31 2.18
CA ALA A 90 -5.50 -20.65 3.00
C ALA A 90 -5.06 -19.27 3.52
N VAL A 91 -3.74 -19.02 3.65
CA VAL A 91 -3.22 -17.69 3.96
C VAL A 91 -3.45 -16.75 2.78
N TYR A 92 -3.20 -17.20 1.55
CA TYR A 92 -3.51 -16.47 0.32
C TYR A 92 -5.01 -16.19 0.19
N GLU A 93 -5.85 -17.21 0.32
CA GLU A 93 -7.31 -17.05 0.30
C GLU A 93 -7.81 -16.07 1.39
N GLN A 94 -7.14 -16.04 2.54
CA GLN A 94 -7.46 -15.05 3.57
C GLN A 94 -7.05 -13.64 3.15
N GLY A 95 -5.86 -13.47 2.56
CA GLY A 95 -5.41 -12.21 1.98
C GLY A 95 -6.39 -11.70 0.93
N GLU A 96 -6.81 -12.56 0.01
CA GLU A 96 -7.80 -12.25 -1.03
C GLU A 96 -9.15 -11.82 -0.44
N ARG A 97 -9.63 -12.53 0.59
CA ARG A 97 -10.86 -12.13 1.30
C ARG A 97 -10.74 -10.78 1.97
N VAL A 98 -9.57 -10.46 2.54
CA VAL A 98 -9.31 -9.14 3.12
C VAL A 98 -9.27 -8.07 2.04
N LEU A 99 -8.58 -8.33 0.92
CA LEU A 99 -8.53 -7.43 -0.23
C LEU A 99 -9.94 -7.17 -0.77
N ALA A 100 -10.73 -8.21 -1.01
CA ALA A 100 -12.10 -8.10 -1.51
C ALA A 100 -13.02 -7.30 -0.57
N GLY A 101 -12.76 -7.30 0.73
CA GLY A 101 -13.44 -6.42 1.69
C GLY A 101 -12.95 -4.97 1.67
N PHE A 102 -11.71 -4.73 1.23
CA PHE A 102 -11.08 -3.41 1.17
C PHE A 102 -11.38 -2.67 -0.14
N LEU A 103 -11.46 -3.37 -1.27
CA LEU A 103 -11.69 -2.76 -2.58
C LEU A 103 -12.96 -1.87 -2.61
N PRO A 104 -14.12 -2.29 -2.08
CA PRO A 104 -15.32 -1.46 -2.07
C PRO A 104 -15.15 -0.17 -1.25
N GLU A 105 -14.28 -0.16 -0.23
CA GLU A 105 -14.00 1.04 0.56
C GLU A 105 -13.20 2.07 -0.24
N ILE A 106 -12.24 1.61 -1.07
CA ILE A 106 -11.51 2.48 -2.02
C ILE A 106 -12.48 3.04 -3.07
N GLU A 107 -13.30 2.18 -3.67
CA GLU A 107 -14.24 2.53 -4.72
C GLU A 107 -15.44 3.37 -4.22
N GLY A 108 -15.73 3.33 -2.92
CA GLY A 108 -16.74 4.15 -2.25
C GLY A 108 -16.23 5.48 -1.71
N ALA A 109 -14.92 5.71 -1.70
CA ALA A 109 -14.29 6.91 -1.15
C ALA A 109 -14.46 8.14 -2.04
N ALA A 110 -14.16 9.35 -1.52
CA ALA A 110 -14.30 10.57 -2.32
C ALA A 110 -13.32 10.60 -3.51
N LEU A 111 -12.17 9.93 -3.39
CA LEU A 111 -11.20 9.76 -4.47
C LEU A 111 -11.73 8.92 -5.65
N ALA A 112 -12.78 8.12 -5.47
CA ALA A 112 -13.30 7.20 -6.47
C ALA A 112 -13.77 7.89 -7.76
N GLY A 113 -14.20 9.15 -7.67
CA GLY A 113 -14.59 9.95 -8.83
C GLY A 113 -13.46 10.18 -9.85
N ASN A 114 -12.20 9.98 -9.43
CA ASN A 114 -11.01 10.16 -10.27
C ASN A 114 -10.29 8.83 -10.58
N LEU A 115 -10.80 7.69 -10.08
CA LEU A 115 -10.21 6.39 -10.35
C LEU A 115 -10.58 5.92 -11.77
N VAL A 116 -9.57 5.55 -12.53
CA VAL A 116 -9.75 4.86 -13.81
C VAL A 116 -9.05 3.51 -13.71
N THR A 117 -9.77 2.41 -13.91
CA THR A 117 -9.17 1.06 -13.89
C THR A 117 -8.01 0.99 -14.87
N ALA A 118 -6.87 0.49 -14.41
CA ALA A 118 -5.67 0.28 -15.20
C ALA A 118 -5.55 -1.19 -15.58
N GLU A 119 -4.93 -1.46 -16.73
CA GLU A 119 -4.63 -2.83 -17.14
C GLU A 119 -3.57 -3.44 -16.20
N ARG A 120 -3.76 -4.72 -15.87
CA ARG A 120 -2.75 -5.54 -15.20
C ARG A 120 -1.61 -5.83 -16.18
N THR A 121 -0.38 -5.72 -15.72
CA THR A 121 0.82 -6.03 -16.49
C THR A 121 1.37 -7.40 -16.07
N ALA A 122 2.24 -7.99 -16.89
CA ALA A 122 2.94 -9.22 -16.52
C ALA A 122 3.72 -9.08 -15.21
N ALA A 123 4.28 -7.90 -14.93
CA ALA A 123 4.96 -7.62 -13.66
C ALA A 123 3.99 -7.66 -12.46
N ASP A 124 2.75 -7.21 -12.64
CA ASP A 124 1.74 -7.30 -11.59
C ASP A 124 1.35 -8.78 -11.32
N GLU A 125 1.29 -9.62 -12.36
CA GLU A 125 1.00 -11.06 -12.22
C GLU A 125 2.15 -11.83 -11.56
N ASP A 126 3.39 -11.39 -11.76
CA ASP A 126 4.57 -11.97 -11.10
C ASP A 126 4.70 -11.55 -9.63
N GLU A 127 4.25 -10.33 -9.28
CA GLU A 127 4.40 -9.77 -7.94
C GLU A 127 3.20 -10.08 -7.02
N PHE A 128 1.98 -10.14 -7.55
CA PHE A 128 0.77 -10.25 -6.76
C PHE A 128 0.04 -11.57 -6.95
N ILE A 129 -0.43 -12.14 -5.84
CA ILE A 129 -1.37 -13.27 -5.87
C ILE A 129 -2.73 -12.82 -6.43
N GLU A 130 -3.20 -11.63 -6.02
CA GLU A 130 -4.38 -10.97 -6.58
C GLU A 130 -4.19 -9.45 -6.50
N VAL A 131 -4.67 -8.70 -7.51
CA VAL A 131 -4.39 -7.27 -7.63
C VAL A 131 -5.52 -6.48 -8.31
N ALA A 132 -5.82 -5.32 -7.75
CA ALA A 132 -6.60 -4.27 -8.40
C ALA A 132 -5.70 -3.05 -8.63
N LYS A 133 -5.86 -2.40 -9.79
CA LYS A 133 -5.00 -1.32 -10.22
C LYS A 133 -5.81 -0.22 -10.89
N TRP A 134 -5.46 1.02 -10.58
CA TRP A 134 -6.10 2.22 -11.12
C TRP A 134 -5.05 3.28 -11.42
N THR A 135 -5.39 4.19 -12.33
CA THR A 135 -4.73 5.47 -12.46
C THR A 135 -5.55 6.56 -11.78
N ILE A 136 -4.87 7.49 -11.10
CA ILE A 136 -5.47 8.68 -10.47
C ILE A 136 -4.54 9.87 -10.65
N ASP A 137 -4.98 10.91 -11.38
CA ASP A 137 -4.22 12.16 -11.59
C ASP A 137 -2.76 11.96 -12.05
N GLY A 138 -2.53 10.99 -12.95
CA GLY A 138 -1.19 10.65 -13.47
C GLY A 138 -0.33 9.79 -12.54
N ARG A 139 -0.91 9.30 -11.43
CA ARG A 139 -0.31 8.32 -10.50
C ARG A 139 -0.94 6.95 -10.68
N ILE A 140 -0.27 5.95 -10.15
CA ILE A 140 -0.75 4.57 -10.14
C ILE A 140 -1.14 4.21 -8.71
N LEU A 141 -2.37 3.76 -8.51
CA LEU A 141 -2.86 3.18 -7.26
C LEU A 141 -2.99 1.68 -7.47
N THR A 142 -2.35 0.90 -6.61
CA THR A 142 -2.40 -0.57 -6.62
C THR A 142 -2.88 -1.06 -5.27
N ALA A 143 -3.80 -2.02 -5.24
CA ALA A 143 -4.19 -2.75 -4.03
C ALA A 143 -4.11 -4.25 -4.33
N GLY A 144 -3.34 -5.00 -3.53
CA GLY A 144 -3.09 -6.40 -3.86
C GLY A 144 -2.62 -7.25 -2.69
N VAL A 145 -2.66 -8.56 -2.90
CA VAL A 145 -2.08 -9.57 -2.02
C VAL A 145 -0.69 -9.91 -2.54
N ILE A 146 0.33 -9.80 -1.69
CA ILE A 146 1.73 -10.02 -2.07
C ILE A 146 2.43 -10.94 -1.07
N GLN A 147 3.35 -11.74 -1.58
CA GLN A 147 4.40 -12.39 -0.80
C GLN A 147 5.71 -12.30 -1.58
N GLN A 148 6.69 -11.56 -1.05
CA GLN A 148 7.95 -11.30 -1.76
C GLN A 148 8.92 -12.51 -1.75
N ASP A 149 8.79 -13.41 -0.78
CA ASP A 149 9.58 -14.64 -0.64
C ASP A 149 8.78 -15.66 0.18
N THR A 150 9.02 -16.95 0.01
CA THR A 150 8.29 -18.03 0.69
C THR A 150 8.40 -17.96 2.21
N ASP A 151 9.50 -17.37 2.70
CA ASP A 151 9.76 -17.19 4.14
C ASP A 151 9.23 -15.84 4.68
N LEU A 152 8.79 -14.94 3.79
CA LEU A 152 8.25 -13.65 4.16
C LEU A 152 6.74 -13.72 4.41
N PRO A 153 6.19 -12.80 5.22
CA PRO A 153 4.76 -12.73 5.47
C PRO A 153 3.96 -12.48 4.20
N VAL A 154 2.74 -13.01 4.17
CA VAL A 154 1.74 -12.60 3.18
C VAL A 154 1.12 -11.29 3.66
N MET A 155 0.96 -10.34 2.75
CA MET A 155 0.43 -9.02 3.06
C MET A 155 -0.69 -8.64 2.10
N VAL A 156 -1.64 -7.86 2.60
CA VAL A 156 -2.50 -7.03 1.74
C VAL A 156 -1.92 -5.63 1.77
N VAL A 157 -1.54 -5.14 0.59
CA VAL A 157 -0.90 -3.84 0.42
C VAL A 157 -1.77 -2.91 -0.41
N VAL A 158 -1.75 -1.63 -0.06
CA VAL A 158 -2.26 -0.54 -0.90
C VAL A 158 -1.09 0.40 -1.16
N ALA A 159 -0.91 0.81 -2.40
CA ALA A 159 0.29 1.48 -2.87
C ALA A 159 -0.07 2.62 -3.83
N LEU A 160 0.42 3.82 -3.55
CA LEU A 160 0.35 4.96 -4.46
C LEU A 160 1.74 5.26 -5.00
N GLU A 161 1.88 5.22 -6.31
CA GLU A 161 3.11 5.50 -7.02
C GLU A 161 2.98 6.79 -7.83
N GLN A 162 3.92 7.69 -7.60
CA GLN A 162 4.18 8.85 -8.44
C GLN A 162 5.37 8.52 -9.33
N PRO A 163 5.16 8.33 -10.65
CA PRO A 163 6.25 8.12 -11.58
C PRO A 163 7.23 9.28 -11.55
N GLY A 164 8.52 8.97 -11.70
CA GLY A 164 9.57 9.97 -11.90
C GLY A 164 9.30 10.85 -13.14
N PRO A 165 9.95 12.03 -13.22
CA PRO A 165 9.83 12.87 -14.40
C PRO A 165 10.26 12.10 -15.65
N GLN A 166 9.39 12.04 -16.66
CA GLN A 166 9.78 11.44 -17.94
C GLN A 166 10.91 12.28 -18.57
N PRO A 167 11.94 11.63 -19.15
CA PRO A 167 13.07 12.30 -19.77
C PRO A 167 12.69 13.14 -21.00
#